data_AF-A0A934HIF4-F1
#
_entry.id   AF-A0A934HIF4-F1
#
_cell.length_a   1.000
_cell.length_b   1.000
_cell.length_c   1.000
_cell.angle_alpha   90.00
_cell.angle_beta   90.00
_cell.angle_gamma   90.00
#
_symmetry.space_group_name_H-M   'P 1'
#
loop_
_entity.id
_entity.type
_entity.pdbx_description
1 polymer ?
#
loop_
_entity_poly.entity_id
_entity_poly.type
_entity_poly.pdbx_seq_one_letter_code
_entity_poly.pdbx_strand_id
1 'polypeptide(L)'
;YISKARQPHPSHDAYNPNPPELAVEVLSPTDSPAQLRFKIASYLAVGTLVWVINPEEKHVEIYTPGEHPVRVDEDGRLDGANVLPGFTLAVKDIFPD
;
A
#
# COMPACT_ATOMS: atom_id res chain seq x y z
N TYR A 1 -5.37 -2.30 4.96
CA TYR A 1 -5.75 -3.61 5.50
C TYR A 1 -5.27 -3.75 6.93
N ILE A 2 -6.15 -4.19 7.82
CA ILE A 2 -5.84 -4.58 9.19
C ILE A 2 -6.41 -6.00 9.34
N SER A 3 -5.59 -6.96 9.74
CA SER A 3 -6.00 -8.34 9.95
C SER A 3 -6.93 -8.47 11.16
N LYS A 4 -7.74 -9.54 11.17
CA LYS A 4 -8.55 -9.88 12.34
C LYS A 4 -7.72 -10.21 13.58
N ALA A 5 -6.48 -10.68 13.41
CA ALA A 5 -5.57 -10.93 14.51
C ALA A 5 -5.20 -9.62 15.23
N ARG A 6 -4.95 -8.54 14.48
CA ARG A 6 -4.66 -7.21 15.02
C ARG A 6 -5.93 -6.48 15.49
N GLN A 7 -7.04 -6.68 14.80
CA GLN A 7 -8.32 -6.04 15.11
C GLN A 7 -9.49 -7.01 14.90
N PRO A 8 -9.91 -7.74 15.95
CA PRO A 8 -10.97 -8.76 15.84
C PRO A 8 -12.35 -8.20 15.46
N HIS A 9 -12.61 -6.95 15.82
CA HIS A 9 -13.87 -6.24 15.56
C HIS A 9 -13.59 -4.88 14.91
N PRO A 10 -14.41 -4.42 13.95
CA PRO A 10 -14.28 -3.07 13.40
C PRO A 10 -14.25 -1.99 14.49
N SER A 11 -13.46 -0.94 14.28
CA SER A 11 -13.52 0.24 15.14
C SER A 11 -14.87 0.93 14.93
N HIS A 12 -15.45 1.43 16.01
CA HIS A 12 -16.65 2.28 15.99
C HIS A 12 -16.33 3.76 16.23
N ASP A 13 -15.05 4.09 16.40
CA ASP A 13 -14.58 5.47 16.52
C ASP A 13 -14.52 6.15 15.15
N ALA A 14 -14.46 7.49 15.15
CA ALA A 14 -14.38 8.28 13.92
C ALA A 14 -13.11 8.00 13.09
N TYR A 15 -12.05 7.49 13.74
CA TYR A 15 -10.82 7.04 13.11
C TYR A 15 -10.43 5.66 13.66
N ASN A 16 -9.69 4.90 12.88
CA ASN A 16 -9.12 3.65 13.38
C ASN A 16 -7.83 3.96 14.16
N PRO A 17 -7.73 3.63 15.46
CA PRO A 17 -6.52 3.90 16.24
C PRO A 17 -5.35 2.97 15.87
N ASN A 18 -5.62 1.85 15.20
CA ASN A 18 -4.60 0.88 14.82
C ASN A 18 -4.01 1.22 13.45
N PRO A 19 -2.67 1.25 13.32
CA PRO A 19 -2.05 1.38 12.01
C PRO A 19 -2.32 0.13 11.16
N PRO A 20 -2.57 0.31 9.85
CA PRO A 20 -2.76 -0.81 8.94
C PRO A 20 -1.48 -1.64 8.79
N GLU A 21 -1.64 -2.92 8.48
CA GLU A 21 -0.52 -3.79 8.08
C GLU A 21 -0.14 -3.55 6.62
N LEU A 22 -1.12 -3.18 5.78
CA LEU A 22 -0.92 -2.72 4.40
C LEU A 22 -1.72 -1.44 4.14
N ALA A 23 -1.09 -0.38 3.66
CA ALA A 23 -1.76 0.80 3.09
C ALA A 23 -1.58 0.82 1.57
N VAL A 24 -2.61 1.28 0.85
CA VAL A 24 -2.56 1.46 -0.60
C VAL A 24 -2.90 2.91 -0.88
N GLU A 25 -1.97 3.65 -1.49
CA GLU A 25 -2.16 5.02 -1.95
C GLU A 25 -2.21 4.99 -3.48
N VAL A 26 -3.20 5.64 -4.08
CA VAL A 26 -3.35 5.74 -5.53
C VAL A 26 -3.06 7.19 -5.91
N LEU A 27 -2.07 7.41 -6.76
CA LEU A 27 -1.70 8.76 -7.18
C LEU A 27 -2.81 9.37 -8.03
N SER A 28 -3.14 10.62 -7.71
CA SER A 28 -4.00 11.49 -8.49
C SER A 28 -3.19 12.66 -9.06
N PRO A 29 -3.62 13.26 -10.19
CA PRO A 29 -2.92 14.40 -10.80
C PRO A 29 -2.76 15.62 -9.89
N THR A 30 -3.59 15.71 -8.84
CA THR A 30 -3.58 16.83 -7.88
C THR A 30 -2.76 16.55 -6.62
N ASP A 31 -2.20 15.34 -6.48
CA ASP A 31 -1.45 14.99 -5.28
C ASP A 31 -0.14 15.77 -5.17
N SER A 32 0.14 16.23 -3.96
CA SER A 32 1.43 16.83 -3.63
C SER A 32 2.48 15.75 -3.40
N PRO A 33 3.62 15.77 -4.11
CA PRO A 33 4.70 14.81 -3.87
C PRO A 33 5.23 14.86 -2.43
N ALA A 34 5.19 16.05 -1.80
CA ALA A 34 5.62 16.20 -0.41
C ALA A 34 4.66 15.53 0.57
N GLN A 35 3.35 15.65 0.35
CA GLN A 35 2.33 15.01 1.18
C GLN A 35 2.37 13.49 1.04
N LEU A 36 2.55 12.98 -0.18
CA LEU A 36 2.73 11.56 -0.44
C LEU A 36 3.94 11.01 0.33
N ARG A 37 5.12 11.65 0.20
CA ARG A 37 6.33 11.24 0.93
C ARG A 37 6.12 11.26 2.45
N PHE A 38 5.39 12.26 2.96
CA PHE A 38 5.06 12.33 4.38
C PHE A 38 4.17 11.17 4.83
N LYS A 39 3.12 10.82 4.05
CA LYS A 39 2.27 9.66 4.31
C LYS A 39 3.08 8.36 4.33
N ILE A 40 3.88 8.12 3.29
CA ILE A 40 4.73 6.92 3.17
C ILE A 40 5.66 6.81 4.39
N ALA A 41 6.38 7.89 4.73
CA ALA A 41 7.26 7.89 5.89
C ALA A 41 6.51 7.61 7.21
N SER A 42 5.31 8.16 7.37
CA SER A 42 4.48 7.94 8.57
C SER A 42 4.02 6.49 8.69
N TYR A 43 3.63 5.87 7.59
CA TYR A 43 3.27 4.44 7.55
C TYR A 43 4.48 3.54 7.84
N LEU A 44 5.62 3.79 7.19
CA LEU A 44 6.83 2.99 7.40
C LEU A 44 7.33 3.08 8.84
N ALA A 45 7.22 4.25 9.48
CA ALA A 45 7.62 4.45 10.87
C ALA A 45 6.84 3.59 11.88
N VAL A 46 5.64 3.12 11.51
CA VAL A 46 4.80 2.22 12.33
C VAL A 46 4.73 0.79 11.80
N GLY A 47 5.62 0.44 10.87
CA GLY A 47 5.75 -0.92 10.34
C GLY A 47 4.70 -1.31 9.30
N THR A 48 4.02 -0.35 8.69
CA THR A 48 3.03 -0.58 7.62
C THR A 48 3.75 -0.81 6.28
N LEU A 49 3.39 -1.88 5.57
CA LEU A 49 3.71 -2.05 4.14
C LEU A 49 2.90 -1.05 3.31
N VAL A 50 3.52 -0.36 2.36
CA VAL A 50 2.80 0.61 1.52
C VAL A 50 2.93 0.26 0.05
N TRP A 51 1.81 0.22 -0.66
CA TRP A 51 1.78 0.21 -2.12
C TRP A 51 1.36 1.58 -2.63
N VAL A 52 2.16 2.14 -3.53
CA VAL A 52 1.83 3.36 -4.25
C VAL A 52 1.54 3.00 -5.69
N ILE A 53 0.29 3.16 -6.10
CA ILE A 53 -0.16 2.89 -7.47
C ILE A 53 -0.04 4.17 -8.27
N ASN A 54 0.68 4.13 -9.39
CA ASN A 54 0.71 5.22 -10.36
C ASN A 54 -0.13 4.82 -11.59
N PRO A 55 -1.36 5.34 -11.75
CA PRO A 55 -2.21 5.00 -12.89
C PRO A 55 -1.72 5.56 -14.22
N GLU A 56 -1.01 6.69 -14.21
CA GLU A 56 -0.51 7.34 -15.43
C GLU A 56 0.66 6.56 -16.05
N GLU A 57 1.58 6.10 -15.20
CA GLU A 57 2.74 5.29 -15.62
C GLU A 57 2.52 3.78 -15.48
N LYS A 58 1.32 3.36 -15.07
CA LYS A 58 0.91 1.96 -14.92
C LYS A 58 1.90 1.05 -14.18
N HIS A 59 2.33 1.49 -13.00
CA HIS A 59 3.19 0.67 -12.14
C HIS A 59 2.78 0.81 -10.67
N VAL A 60 3.35 -0.07 -9.84
CA VAL A 60 3.20 -0.01 -8.39
C VAL A 60 4.57 0.03 -7.74
N GLU A 61 4.77 0.98 -6.84
CA GLU A 61 5.94 1.00 -5.95
C GLU A 61 5.57 0.33 -4.62
N ILE A 62 6.43 -0.57 -4.16
CA ILE A 62 6.31 -1.30 -2.90
C ILE A 62 7.33 -0.74 -1.93
N TYR A 63 6.86 -0.24 -0.79
CA TYR A 63 7.67 0.27 0.29
C TYR A 63 7.53 -0.63 1.51
N THR A 64 8.59 -1.41 1.79
CA THR A 64 8.69 -2.27 2.97
C THR A 64 9.48 -1.54 4.07
N PRO A 65 9.04 -1.57 5.34
CA PRO A 65 9.79 -0.96 6.45
C PRO A 65 11.24 -1.46 6.53
N GLY A 66 12.20 -0.53 6.47
CA GLY A 66 13.63 -0.83 6.57
C GLY A 66 14.30 -1.28 5.26
N GLU A 67 13.57 -1.32 4.15
CA GLU A 67 14.09 -1.73 2.85
C GLU A 67 14.04 -0.60 1.82
N HIS A 68 14.74 -0.78 0.70
CA HIS A 68 14.63 0.11 -0.44
C HIS A 68 13.32 -0.14 -1.20
N PRO A 69 12.69 0.91 -1.76
CA PRO A 69 11.47 0.74 -2.56
C PRO A 69 11.72 -0.14 -3.79
N VAL A 70 10.73 -0.97 -4.14
CA VAL A 70 10.75 -1.82 -5.33
C VAL A 70 9.64 -1.37 -6.28
N ARG A 71 9.97 -1.16 -7.54
CA ARG A 71 8.99 -0.90 -8.60
C ARG A 71 8.58 -2.21 -9.25
N VAL A 72 7.27 -2.40 -9.42
CA VAL A 72 6.68 -3.50 -10.19
C VAL A 72 5.90 -2.88 -11.34
N ASP A 73 6.38 -3.11 -12.56
CA ASP A 73 5.75 -2.62 -13.78
C ASP A 73 4.49 -3.42 -14.15
N GLU A 74 3.78 -2.96 -15.17
CA GLU A 74 2.46 -3.47 -15.59
C GLU A 74 2.41 -4.98 -15.84
N ASP A 75 3.49 -5.56 -16.36
CA ASP A 75 3.64 -6.99 -16.65
C ASP A 75 3.98 -7.85 -15.42
N GLY A 76 4.29 -7.20 -14.29
CA GLY A 76 4.65 -7.84 -13.04
C GLY A 76 3.46 -8.34 -12.23
N ARG A 77 3.79 -8.85 -11.03
CA ARG A 77 2.82 -9.34 -10.05
C ARG A 77 3.16 -8.79 -8.67
N LEU A 78 2.11 -8.45 -7.93
CA LEU A 78 2.21 -8.12 -6.52
C LEU A 78 1.99 -9.40 -5.70
N ASP A 79 2.81 -9.57 -4.67
CA ASP A 79 2.53 -10.44 -3.55
C ASP A 79 2.30 -9.57 -2.30
N GLY A 80 1.46 -10.01 -1.39
CA GLY A 80 1.20 -9.28 -0.15
C GLY A 80 2.21 -9.58 0.95
N ALA A 81 3.42 -10.09 0.60
CA ALA A 81 4.43 -10.57 1.52
C ALA A 81 3.84 -11.47 2.63
N ASN A 82 4.29 -11.27 3.87
CA ASN A 82 3.72 -11.90 5.06
C ASN A 82 2.40 -11.25 5.53
N VAL A 83 2.01 -10.09 4.97
CA VAL A 83 0.80 -9.35 5.36
C VAL A 83 -0.46 -9.96 4.78
N LEU A 84 -0.39 -10.46 3.53
CA LEU A 84 -1.47 -11.20 2.86
C LEU A 84 -0.92 -12.55 2.34
N PRO A 85 -0.80 -13.57 3.21
CA PRO A 85 -0.27 -14.87 2.82
C PRO A 85 -1.08 -15.50 1.68
N GLY A 86 -0.39 -15.90 0.60
CA GLY A 86 -1.01 -16.52 -0.58
C GLY A 86 -1.71 -15.54 -1.54
N PHE A 87 -1.71 -14.24 -1.24
CA PHE A 87 -2.23 -13.23 -2.16
C PHE A 87 -1.32 -13.07 -3.36
N THR A 88 -1.92 -12.96 -4.55
CA THR A 88 -1.21 -12.55 -5.75
C THR A 88 -2.14 -11.78 -6.69
N LEU A 89 -1.63 -10.72 -7.32
CA LEU A 89 -2.36 -9.87 -8.25
C LEU A 89 -1.46 -9.52 -9.43
N ALA A 90 -1.93 -9.70 -10.67
CA ALA A 90 -1.21 -9.16 -11.82
C ALA A 90 -1.39 -7.65 -11.85
N VAL A 91 -0.30 -6.89 -12.04
CA VAL A 91 -0.38 -5.42 -11.99
C VAL A 91 -1.28 -4.87 -13.08
N LYS A 92 -1.23 -5.43 -14.29
CA LYS A 92 -2.15 -5.12 -15.39
C LYS A 92 -3.63 -5.18 -15.01
N ASP A 93 -4.04 -6.04 -14.07
CA ASP A 93 -5.46 -6.19 -13.69
C ASP A 93 -5.94 -5.00 -12.82
N ILE A 94 -5.04 -4.13 -12.37
CA ILE A 94 -5.35 -2.90 -11.63
C ILE A 94 -5.84 -1.79 -12.57
N PHE A 95 -5.36 -1.78 -13.82
CA PHE A 95 -5.58 -0.67 -14.75
C PHE A 95 -6.62 -1.09 -15.80
N PRO A 96 -7.66 -0.27 -16.05
CA PRO A 96 -8.59 -0.52 -17.14
C PRO A 96 -7.91 -0.31 -18.51
N ASP A 97 -8.46 -0.99 -19.54
CA ASP A 97 -8.08 -0.81 -20.95
C ASP A 97 -8.46 0.59 -21.49
#